data_AF-M5BIB7-F1
#
_entry.id   AF-M5BIB7-F1
#
_cell.length_a   1.000
_cell.length_b   1.000
_cell.length_c   1.000
_cell.angle_alpha   90.00
_cell.angle_beta   90.00
_cell.angle_gamma   90.00
#
_symmetry.space_group_name_H-M   'P 1'
#
loop_
_entity.id
_entity.type
_entity.pdbx_description
1 polymer ?
#
loop_
_entity_poly.entity_id
_entity_poly.type
_entity_poly.pdbx_seq_one_letter_code
_entity_poly.pdbx_strand_id
1 'polypeptide(L)'
;MILKKKITLADLESVDAELHRGMTWMLENDITDVIDETFTTVEERFGELVTIELRPGGADVEVTEDNKKEYVDAVIEYRIQKRVKEQFDAFMAGFSELIPQELINVFDERELELLIGGMSEIDVYVSFSPRLFGHI
;
A
#
# COMPACT_ATOMS: atom_id res chain seq x y z
N MET A 1 -6.46 4.87 -2.91
CA MET A 1 -6.05 6.10 -3.65
C MET A 1 -7.24 6.82 -4.32
N ILE A 2 -8.08 6.15 -5.12
CA ILE A 2 -9.20 6.79 -5.84
C ILE A 2 -10.21 7.47 -4.88
N LEU A 3 -10.57 6.79 -3.79
CA LEU A 3 -11.49 7.30 -2.76
C LEU A 3 -10.83 8.25 -1.74
N LYS A 4 -9.55 8.62 -1.92
CA LYS A 4 -8.79 9.47 -0.99
C LYS A 4 -8.79 9.00 0.49
N LYS A 5 -9.01 7.70 0.73
CA LYS A 5 -8.89 7.10 2.06
C LYS A 5 -7.42 7.03 2.50
N LYS A 6 -7.19 7.16 3.81
CA LYS A 6 -5.86 7.01 4.42
C LYS A 6 -5.40 5.56 4.24
N ILE A 7 -4.16 5.40 3.80
CA ILE A 7 -3.50 4.11 3.66
C ILE A 7 -3.04 3.63 5.03
N THR A 8 -3.20 2.34 5.28
CA THR A 8 -2.88 1.68 6.53
C THR A 8 -1.89 0.54 6.33
N LEU A 9 -1.31 0.05 7.42
CA LEU A 9 -0.40 -1.10 7.38
C LEU A 9 -1.08 -2.36 6.80
N ALA A 10 -2.39 -2.54 7.02
CA ALA A 10 -3.12 -3.68 6.46
C ALA A 10 -3.17 -3.64 4.92
N ASP A 11 -3.23 -2.44 4.33
CA ASP A 11 -3.22 -2.29 2.87
C ASP A 11 -1.89 -2.77 2.27
N LEU A 12 -0.79 -2.64 3.03
CA LEU A 12 0.53 -3.07 2.62
C LEU A 12 0.64 -4.59 2.48
N GLU A 13 -0.11 -5.37 3.25
CA GLU A 13 -0.05 -6.84 3.16
C GLU A 13 -0.42 -7.34 1.75
N SER A 14 -1.42 -6.71 1.13
CA SER A 14 -1.86 -7.05 -0.23
C SER A 14 -0.87 -6.62 -1.33
N VAL A 15 -0.01 -5.65 -1.03
CA VAL A 15 0.95 -5.07 -1.99
C VAL A 15 2.34 -5.70 -1.85
N ASP A 16 2.79 -5.89 -0.61
CA ASP A 16 4.11 -6.38 -0.25
C ASP A 16 4.07 -7.06 1.13
N ALA A 17 3.76 -8.35 1.13
CA ALA A 17 3.60 -9.14 2.35
C ALA A 17 4.90 -9.27 3.17
N GLU A 18 6.07 -9.17 2.52
CA GLU A 18 7.35 -9.22 3.22
C GLU A 18 7.62 -7.92 3.96
N LEU A 19 7.44 -6.78 3.30
CA LEU A 19 7.57 -5.48 3.93
C LEU A 19 6.53 -5.30 5.05
N HIS A 20 5.30 -5.77 4.85
CA HIS A 20 4.27 -5.79 5.89
C HIS A 20 4.76 -6.49 7.16
N ARG A 21 5.32 -7.71 7.06
CA ARG A 21 5.86 -8.44 8.21
C ARG A 21 6.97 -7.67 8.90
N GLY A 22 7.89 -7.07 8.14
CA GLY A 22 8.99 -6.27 8.69
C GLY A 22 8.49 -5.04 9.46
N MET A 23 7.53 -4.31 8.90
CA MET A 23 6.96 -3.12 9.55
C MET A 23 6.14 -3.49 10.78
N THR A 24 5.36 -4.59 10.74
CA THR A 24 4.63 -5.10 11.91
C THR A 24 5.60 -5.49 13.03
N TRP A 25 6.68 -6.20 12.70
CA TRP A 25 7.71 -6.57 13.67
C TRP A 25 8.35 -5.34 14.31
N MET A 26 8.70 -4.32 13.52
CA MET A 26 9.27 -3.06 14.01
C MET A 26 8.33 -2.33 14.98
N LEU A 27 7.02 -2.34 14.73
CA LEU A 27 6.05 -1.72 15.63
C LEU A 27 5.86 -2.50 16.94
N GLU A 28 5.97 -3.83 16.89
CA GLU A 28 5.70 -4.71 18.03
C GLU A 28 6.91 -4.98 18.92
N ASN A 29 8.12 -4.67 18.44
CA ASN A 29 9.38 -4.96 19.13
C ASN A 29 10.19 -3.68 19.38
N ASP A 30 11.07 -3.74 20.38
CA ASP A 30 12.07 -2.70 20.62
C ASP A 30 13.18 -2.81 19.58
N ILE A 31 13.45 -1.71 18.88
CA ILE A 31 14.44 -1.63 17.80
C ILE A 31 15.77 -1.02 18.23
N THR A 32 15.89 -0.59 19.49
CA THR A 32 17.11 0.04 20.04
C THR A 32 18.31 -0.87 19.83
N ASP A 33 19.33 -0.38 19.13
CA ASP A 33 20.56 -1.12 18.74
C ASP A 33 20.31 -2.40 17.91
N VAL A 34 19.09 -2.64 17.43
CA VAL A 34 18.74 -3.79 16.58
C VAL A 34 18.70 -3.38 15.10
N ILE A 35 18.24 -2.16 14.83
CA ILE A 35 18.07 -1.62 13.49
C ILE A 35 18.85 -0.31 13.37
N ASP A 36 19.59 -0.16 12.28
CA ASP A 36 20.31 1.07 11.91
C ASP A 36 19.74 1.59 10.60
N GLU A 37 18.57 2.22 10.70
CA GLU A 37 17.81 2.74 9.56
C GLU A 37 17.64 4.26 9.70
N THR A 38 17.55 4.92 8.55
CA THR A 38 17.20 6.35 8.46
C THR A 38 15.84 6.48 7.78
N PHE A 39 15.27 7.69 7.68
CA PHE A 39 14.04 7.94 6.94
C PHE A 39 14.28 7.91 5.41
N THR A 40 14.87 6.82 4.93
CA THR A 40 15.16 6.55 3.52
C THR A 40 14.69 5.14 3.15
N THR A 41 14.61 4.87 1.86
CA THR A 41 14.33 3.53 1.34
C THR A 41 15.11 3.33 0.04
N VAL A 42 15.47 2.08 -0.25
CA VAL A 42 16.18 1.74 -1.48
C VAL A 42 15.19 1.20 -2.51
N GLU A 43 15.21 1.78 -3.70
CA GLU A 43 14.41 1.32 -4.84
C GLU A 43 15.31 0.94 -6.00
N GLU A 44 15.06 -0.21 -6.63
CA GLU A 44 15.67 -0.54 -7.90
C GLU A 44 14.94 0.14 -9.06
N ARG A 45 15.65 0.99 -9.80
CA ARG A 45 15.16 1.67 -10.99
C ARG A 45 16.06 1.34 -12.17
N PHE A 46 15.52 0.64 -13.15
CA PHE A 46 16.23 0.27 -14.39
C PHE A 46 17.56 -0.47 -14.14
N GLY A 47 17.63 -1.29 -13.08
CA GLY A 47 18.82 -2.06 -12.68
C GLY A 47 19.81 -1.30 -11.79
N GLU A 48 19.51 -0.05 -11.42
CA GLU A 48 20.30 0.74 -10.46
C GLU A 48 19.55 0.86 -9.12
N LEU A 49 20.28 0.73 -8.02
CA LEU A 49 19.74 0.97 -6.68
C LEU A 49 19.81 2.47 -6.38
N VAL A 50 18.66 3.07 -6.13
CA VAL A 50 18.52 4.48 -5.79
C VAL A 50 17.98 4.61 -4.38
N THR A 51 18.68 5.38 -3.55
CA THR A 51 18.20 5.75 -2.22
C THR A 51 17.23 6.93 -2.33
N ILE A 52 16.05 6.78 -1.75
CA ILE A 52 14.98 7.76 -1.77
C ILE A 52 14.69 8.19 -0.34
N GLU A 53 14.67 9.49 -0.09
CA GLU A 53 14.24 10.01 1.21
C GLU A 53 12.71 9.92 1.35
N LEU A 54 12.25 9.36 2.46
CA LEU A 54 10.82 9.21 2.76
C LEU A 54 10.20 10.53 3.24
N ARG A 55 11.03 11.42 3.78
CA ARG A 55 10.71 12.80 4.17
C ARG A 55 11.88 13.74 3.84
N PRO A 56 11.66 15.06 3.76
CA PRO A 56 12.75 16.01 3.49
C PRO A 56 13.87 15.90 4.53
N GLY A 57 15.11 15.64 4.09
CA GLY A 57 16.26 15.47 4.97
C GLY A 57 16.22 14.15 5.76
N GLY A 58 15.49 13.15 5.25
CA GLY A 58 15.29 11.88 5.92
C GLY A 58 16.58 11.06 6.10
N ALA A 59 17.59 11.29 5.26
CA ALA A 59 18.89 10.62 5.37
C ALA A 59 19.65 10.98 6.66
N ASP A 60 19.40 12.16 7.24
CA ASP A 60 20.05 12.62 8.47
C ASP A 60 19.23 12.29 9.73
N VAL A 61 18.12 11.56 9.57
CA VAL A 61 17.20 11.23 10.66
C VAL A 61 17.23 9.74 10.88
N GLU A 62 17.80 9.33 12.01
CA GLU A 62 17.76 7.95 12.49
C GLU A 62 16.36 7.55 12.97
N VAL A 63 16.01 6.29 12.72
CA VAL A 63 14.78 5.68 13.23
C VAL A 63 15.01 5.24 14.68
N THR A 64 14.20 5.76 15.58
CA THR A 64 14.25 5.49 17.03
C THR A 64 12.89 4.98 17.51
N GLU A 65 12.83 4.45 18.73
CA GLU A 65 11.58 4.00 19.35
C GLU A 65 10.48 5.07 19.35
N ASP A 66 10.85 6.34 19.52
CA ASP A 66 9.89 7.45 19.55
C ASP A 66 9.30 7.78 18.16
N ASN A 67 10.05 7.50 17.08
CA ASN A 67 9.68 7.90 15.72
C ASN A 67 9.38 6.73 14.77
N LYS A 68 9.57 5.47 15.20
CA LYS A 68 9.38 4.29 14.36
C LYS A 68 8.00 4.17 13.73
N LYS A 69 6.97 4.65 14.42
CA LYS A 69 5.60 4.70 13.87
C LYS A 69 5.50 5.65 12.68
N GLU A 70 6.17 6.79 12.76
CA GLU A 70 6.21 7.78 11.69
C GLU A 70 7.03 7.26 10.50
N TYR A 71 8.11 6.54 10.78
CA TYR A 71 8.88 5.82 9.75
C TYR A 71 8.02 4.79 9.02
N VAL A 72 7.30 3.93 9.76
CA VAL A 72 6.40 2.92 9.18
C VAL A 72 5.31 3.58 8.32
N ASP A 73 4.66 4.63 8.82
CA ASP A 73 3.66 5.39 8.04
C ASP A 73 4.27 5.95 6.74
N ALA A 74 5.50 6.46 6.79
CA ALA A 74 6.19 7.01 5.62
C ALA A 74 6.59 5.92 4.59
N VAL A 75 7.02 4.74 5.06
CA VAL A 75 7.31 3.57 4.21
C VAL A 75 6.04 3.10 3.49
N ILE A 76 4.93 2.99 4.21
CA ILE A 76 3.62 2.58 3.68
C ILE A 76 3.15 3.58 2.61
N GLU A 77 3.18 4.87 2.92
CA GLU A 77 2.78 5.93 1.99
C GLU A 77 3.64 5.91 0.72
N TYR A 78 4.95 5.71 0.88
CA TYR A 78 5.85 5.64 -0.25
C TYR A 78 5.57 4.43 -1.15
N ARG A 79 5.50 3.24 -0.56
CA ARG A 79 5.34 1.96 -1.28
C ARG A 79 4.03 1.90 -2.05
N ILE A 80 2.94 2.43 -1.48
CA ILE A 80 1.59 2.31 -2.07
C ILE A 80 1.22 3.52 -2.93
N GLN A 81 1.64 4.74 -2.55
CA GLN A 81 1.17 5.97 -3.20
C GLN A 81 2.27 6.74 -3.91
N LYS A 82 3.35 7.15 -3.22
CA LYS A 82 4.33 8.08 -3.82
C LYS A 82 5.04 7.47 -5.03
N ARG A 83 5.34 6.16 -5.00
CA ARG A 83 6.04 5.45 -6.07
C ARG A 83 5.33 5.54 -7.43
N VAL A 84 4.01 5.55 -7.43
CA VAL A 84 3.18 5.55 -8.65
C VAL A 84 2.41 6.86 -8.83
N LYS A 85 2.80 7.91 -8.11
CA LYS A 85 2.03 9.14 -8.01
C LYS A 85 1.79 9.78 -9.37
N GLU A 86 2.82 9.86 -10.22
CA GLU A 86 2.71 10.52 -11.54
C GLU A 86 1.74 9.78 -12.46
N GLN A 87 1.82 8.45 -12.49
CA GLN A 87 0.95 7.60 -13.29
C GLN A 87 -0.49 7.65 -12.76
N PHE A 88 -0.65 7.64 -11.44
CA PHE A 88 -1.94 7.72 -10.80
C PHE A 88 -2.60 9.09 -10.99
N ASP A 89 -1.85 10.18 -10.88
CA ASP A 89 -2.36 11.54 -11.09
C ASP A 89 -2.81 11.72 -12.56
N ALA A 90 -2.06 11.18 -13.53
CA ALA A 90 -2.46 11.19 -14.94
C ALA A 90 -3.74 10.37 -15.19
N PHE A 91 -3.85 9.19 -14.57
CA PHE A 91 -5.07 8.38 -14.62
C PHE A 91 -6.27 9.12 -14.02
N MET A 92 -6.10 9.71 -12.83
CA MET A 92 -7.16 10.44 -12.14
C MET A 92 -7.60 11.69 -12.90
N ALA A 93 -6.71 12.35 -13.63
CA ALA A 93 -7.05 13.48 -14.49
C ALA A 93 -8.05 13.05 -15.57
N GLY A 94 -7.71 12.03 -16.36
CA GLY A 94 -8.61 11.49 -17.40
C GLY A 94 -9.90 10.88 -16.84
N PHE A 95 -9.82 10.22 -15.69
CA PHE A 95 -10.98 9.65 -15.02
C PHE A 95 -11.95 10.75 -14.54
N SER A 96 -11.42 11.84 -13.97
CA SER A 96 -12.20 12.97 -13.45
C SER A 96 -12.83 13.83 -14.56
N GLU A 97 -12.29 13.78 -15.78
CA GLU A 97 -12.93 14.41 -16.96
C GLU A 97 -14.23 13.72 -17.36
N LEU A 98 -14.33 12.40 -17.14
CA LEU A 98 -15.50 11.60 -17.50
C LEU A 98 -16.51 11.48 -16.35
N ILE A 99 -16.01 11.29 -15.13
CA ILE A 99 -16.84 11.03 -13.95
C ILE A 99 -16.45 12.03 -12.84
N PRO A 100 -17.35 12.94 -12.44
CA PRO A 100 -17.09 13.84 -11.32
C PRO A 100 -16.78 13.07 -10.03
N GLN A 101 -15.71 13.49 -9.34
CA GLN A 101 -15.24 12.84 -8.11
C GLN A 101 -16.33 12.72 -7.01
N GLU A 102 -17.25 13.69 -6.94
CA GLU A 102 -18.34 13.70 -5.96
C GLU A 102 -19.27 12.49 -6.10
N LEU A 103 -19.47 11.99 -7.32
CA LEU A 103 -20.29 10.80 -7.58
C LEU A 103 -19.61 9.50 -7.16
N ILE A 104 -18.29 9.54 -6.96
CA ILE A 104 -17.48 8.36 -6.65
C ILE A 104 -17.29 8.24 -5.14
N ASN A 105 -17.17 9.38 -4.46
CA ASN A 105 -16.98 9.45 -3.01
C ASN A 105 -18.17 8.91 -2.19
N VAL A 106 -19.30 8.58 -2.83
CA VAL A 106 -20.45 7.95 -2.17
C VAL A 106 -20.26 6.44 -1.96
N PHE A 107 -19.33 5.82 -2.69
CA PHE A 107 -19.06 4.38 -2.64
C PHE A 107 -17.89 4.05 -1.71
N ASP A 108 -17.94 2.87 -1.08
CA ASP A 108 -16.75 2.26 -0.46
C ASP A 108 -15.86 1.56 -1.51
N GLU A 109 -14.67 1.10 -1.09
CA GLU A 109 -13.70 0.46 -1.99
C GLU A 109 -14.25 -0.79 -2.69
N ARG A 110 -15.12 -1.55 -2.02
CA ARG A 110 -15.71 -2.78 -2.56
C ARG A 110 -16.83 -2.46 -3.55
N GLU A 111 -17.66 -1.48 -3.22
CA GLU A 111 -18.73 -1.00 -4.11
C GLU A 111 -18.15 -0.41 -5.39
N LEU A 112 -17.08 0.39 -5.29
CA LEU A 112 -16.41 0.95 -6.45
C LEU A 112 -15.75 -0.14 -7.30
N GLU A 113 -15.12 -1.13 -6.67
CA GLU A 113 -14.55 -2.30 -7.36
C GLU A 113 -15.62 -3.06 -8.13
N LEU A 114 -16.78 -3.32 -7.51
CA LEU A 114 -17.91 -3.98 -8.18
C LEU A 114 -18.46 -3.16 -9.35
N LEU A 115 -18.49 -1.84 -9.24
CA LEU A 115 -18.97 -0.94 -10.28
C LEU A 115 -18.08 -0.95 -11.52
N ILE A 116 -16.76 -1.04 -11.32
CA ILE A 116 -15.76 -1.05 -12.40
C ILE A 116 -15.59 -2.47 -12.97
N GLY A 117 -15.50 -3.49 -12.10
CA GLY A 117 -15.26 -4.88 -12.48
C GLY A 117 -16.51 -5.64 -12.95
N GLY A 118 -17.70 -5.10 -12.66
CA GLY A 118 -18.98 -5.78 -12.90
C GLY A 118 -19.28 -6.84 -11.84
N MET A 119 -20.57 -7.22 -11.74
CA MET A 119 -20.96 -8.33 -10.87
C MET A 119 -20.61 -9.65 -11.57
N SER A 120 -19.59 -10.35 -11.09
CA SER A 120 -19.42 -11.77 -11.40
C SER A 120 -20.58 -12.51 -10.74
N GLU A 121 -21.46 -13.18 -11.50
CA GLU A 121 -22.39 -14.14 -10.90
C GLU A 121 -21.55 -15.27 -10.26
N ILE A 122 -21.43 -15.24 -8.93
CA ILE A 122 -20.82 -16.34 -8.20
C ILE A 122 -21.85 -17.46 -8.10
N ASP A 123 -21.71 -18.48 -8.94
CA ASP A 123 -22.49 -19.70 -8.79
C ASP A 123 -22.05 -20.44 -7.51
N VAL A 124 -22.90 -20.40 -6.49
CA VAL A 124 -22.63 -21.00 -5.16
C VAL A 124 -22.36 -22.51 -5.29
N TYR A 125 -22.86 -23.18 -6.31
CA TYR A 125 -22.61 -24.61 -6.54
C TYR A 125 -21.17 -24.92 -7.00
N VAL A 126 -20.49 -23.98 -7.66
CA VAL A 126 -19.10 -24.16 -8.10
C VAL A 126 -18.13 -23.90 -6.96
N SER A 127 -18.44 -22.94 -6.08
CA SER A 127 -17.61 -22.57 -4.92
C SER A 127 -17.50 -23.70 -3.86
N PHE A 128 -18.54 -24.53 -3.74
CA PHE A 128 -18.56 -25.70 -2.84
C PHE A 128 -18.30 -27.03 -3.56
N SER A 129 -17.66 -27.01 -4.74
CA SER A 129 -17.24 -28.25 -5.39
C SER A 129 -16.15 -28.94 -4.55
N PRO A 130 -16.30 -30.22 -4.16
CA PRO A 130 -15.29 -30.95 -3.38
C PRO A 130 -13.94 -31.10 -4.08
N ARG A 131 -13.82 -30.72 -5.36
CA ARG A 131 -12.59 -30.84 -6.15
C ARG A 131 -11.49 -29.86 -5.75
N LEU A 132 -11.78 -28.83 -4.96
CA LEU A 132 -10.79 -27.88 -4.43
C LEU A 132 -10.26 -28.24 -3.04
N PHE A 133 -10.92 -29.16 -2.32
CA PHE A 133 -10.40 -29.76 -1.09
C PHE A 133 -9.73 -31.10 -1.41
N GLY A 134 -8.71 -31.06 -2.27
CA GLY A 134 -7.88 -32.22 -2.60
C GLY A 134 -6.75 -32.38 -1.58
N HIS A 135 -6.86 -33.44 -0.77
CA HIS A 135 -5.81 -34.10 0.04
C HIS A 135 -5.43 -33.45 1.38
N ILE A 136 -6.23 -33.77 2.40
CA ILE A 136 -5.68 -34.28 3.67
C ILE A 136 -5.24 -35.73 3.43
#